data_AF-A0A356E2A1-F1
#
_entry.id   AF-A0A356E2A1-F1
#
_cell.length_a   1.000
_cell.length_b   1.000
_cell.length_c   1.000
_cell.angle_alpha   90.00
_cell.angle_beta   90.00
_cell.angle_gamma   90.00
#
_symmetry.space_group_name_H-M   'P 1'
#
loop_
_entity.id
_entity.type
_entity.pdbx_description
1 polymer ?
#
loop_
_entity_poly.entity_id
_entity_poly.type
_entity_poly.pdbx_seq_one_letter_code
_entity_poly.pdbx_strand_id
1 'polypeptide(L)'
;MEPLRTAWKDDLKRQGKTEQQIAAEVQAQQASASQLEAHLGRDEAVLVSLYRRGARFELISQRTSPALHAKVFLLLIIQFAISRIPALFGLFNSDAFFPYFLLNLSFLVFPFMAVYLSGSWNKQLIRYLGMLALLCVIVNAQQANKAVVEETTFILSTLHLPLFGILSLAIFQKQETYTQKLGSHLRLVGEVGLLTFLLCCACFVVMLLAVTLFEAVGIRIEDTVATFLVTSILPLLPLLAVHLITLQGTKLGQLTRLLASLFLPVFTVMMLIFLAALALEGIEIKQDRTLLLAIDL
;
A
#
# COMPACT_ATOMS: atom_id res chain seq x y z
N MET A 1 21.91 -9.37 -22.86
CA MET A 1 21.26 -9.57 -24.19
C MET A 1 20.95 -11.02 -24.55
N GLU A 2 21.71 -12.00 -24.07
CA GLU A 2 21.40 -13.43 -24.29
C GLU A 2 19.96 -13.87 -23.98
N PRO A 3 19.30 -13.44 -22.87
CA PRO A 3 17.93 -13.87 -22.59
C PRO A 3 16.90 -13.37 -23.62
N LEU A 4 17.16 -12.24 -24.27
CA LEU A 4 16.30 -11.72 -25.34
C LEU A 4 16.45 -12.54 -26.62
N ARG A 5 17.68 -13.00 -26.90
CA ARG A 5 17.98 -13.84 -28.06
C ARG A 5 17.37 -15.24 -27.90
N THR A 6 17.38 -15.81 -26.69
CA THR A 6 16.75 -17.10 -26.41
C THR A 6 15.22 -16.99 -26.50
N ALA A 7 14.62 -15.95 -25.91
CA ALA A 7 13.18 -15.72 -25.99
C ALA A 7 12.68 -15.53 -27.43
N TRP A 8 13.44 -14.81 -28.27
CA TRP A 8 13.11 -14.67 -29.69
C TRP A 8 13.23 -15.98 -30.48
N LYS A 9 14.25 -16.81 -30.19
CA LYS A 9 14.36 -18.15 -30.79
C LYS A 9 13.18 -19.05 -30.41
N ASP A 10 12.73 -18.96 -29.17
CA ASP A 10 11.55 -19.71 -28.70
C ASP A 10 10.26 -19.23 -29.37
N ASP A 11 10.12 -17.92 -29.63
CA ASP A 11 8.99 -17.38 -30.39
C ASP A 11 8.99 -17.86 -31.85
N LEU A 12 10.15 -17.89 -32.50
CA LEU A 12 10.30 -18.45 -33.85
C LEU A 12 9.93 -19.95 -33.90
N LYS A 13 10.27 -20.72 -32.85
CA LYS A 13 9.82 -22.11 -32.71
C LYS A 13 8.30 -22.20 -32.56
N ARG A 14 7.67 -21.31 -31.79
CA ARG A 14 6.20 -21.25 -31.64
C ARG A 14 5.48 -20.89 -32.94
N GLN A 15 6.11 -20.09 -33.80
CA GLN A 15 5.61 -19.77 -35.14
C GLN A 15 5.73 -20.92 -36.15
N GLY A 16 6.23 -22.10 -35.73
CA GLY A 16 6.32 -23.29 -36.58
C GLY A 16 7.51 -23.30 -37.53
N LYS A 17 8.50 -22.42 -37.35
CA LYS A 17 9.72 -22.42 -38.18
C LYS A 17 10.63 -23.61 -37.84
N THR A 18 11.19 -24.23 -38.87
CA THR A 18 12.11 -25.36 -38.76
C THR A 18 13.48 -24.90 -38.24
N GLU A 19 14.26 -25.78 -37.59
CA GLU A 19 15.57 -25.41 -37.03
C GLU A 19 16.55 -24.80 -38.06
N GLN A 20 16.47 -25.21 -39.32
CA GLN A 20 17.25 -24.63 -40.42
C GLN A 20 16.85 -23.17 -40.72
N GLN A 21 15.55 -22.85 -40.68
CA GLN A 21 15.05 -21.49 -40.89
C GLN A 21 15.41 -20.58 -39.72
N ILE A 22 15.40 -21.11 -38.50
CA ILE A 22 15.83 -20.38 -37.30
C ILE A 22 17.32 -20.06 -37.37
N ALA A 23 18.16 -21.01 -37.82
CA ALA A 23 19.59 -20.77 -38.00
C ALA A 23 19.88 -19.68 -39.04
N ALA A 24 19.16 -19.69 -40.17
CA ALA A 24 19.27 -18.66 -41.20
C ALA A 24 18.87 -17.27 -40.69
N GLU A 25 17.78 -17.17 -39.92
CA GLU A 25 17.38 -15.90 -39.30
C GLU A 25 18.35 -15.45 -38.20
N VAL A 26 18.97 -16.36 -37.45
CA VAL A 26 19.97 -15.96 -36.44
C VAL A 26 21.24 -15.42 -37.10
N GLN A 27 21.72 -16.06 -38.18
CA GLN A 27 22.89 -15.59 -38.91
C GLN A 27 22.66 -14.21 -39.54
N ALA A 28 21.51 -14.03 -40.18
CA ALA A 28 21.17 -12.74 -40.75
C ALA A 28 21.04 -11.67 -39.63
N GLN A 29 20.61 -12.05 -38.42
CA GLN A 29 20.47 -11.12 -37.28
C GLN A 29 21.84 -10.63 -36.83
N GLN A 30 22.81 -11.53 -36.72
CA GLN A 30 24.19 -11.17 -36.42
C GLN A 30 24.79 -10.25 -37.48
N ALA A 31 24.54 -10.52 -38.77
CA ALA A 31 25.00 -9.65 -39.86
C ALA A 31 24.40 -8.23 -39.77
N SER A 32 23.11 -8.11 -39.45
CA SER A 32 22.49 -6.81 -39.25
C SER A 32 22.98 -6.09 -37.98
N ALA A 33 23.25 -6.83 -36.89
CA ALA A 33 23.80 -6.26 -35.67
C ALA A 33 25.21 -5.72 -35.88
N SER A 34 26.09 -6.46 -36.57
CA SER A 34 27.46 -6.00 -36.88
C SER A 34 27.47 -4.76 -37.77
N GLN A 35 26.50 -4.59 -38.66
CA GLN A 35 26.36 -3.37 -39.46
C GLN A 35 25.87 -2.17 -38.63
N LEU A 36 25.02 -2.42 -37.64
CA LEU A 36 24.45 -1.39 -36.76
C LEU A 36 25.44 -0.96 -35.66
N GLU A 37 26.39 -1.81 -35.27
CA GLU A 37 27.47 -1.48 -34.32
C GLU A 37 28.38 -0.33 -34.81
N ALA A 38 28.39 -0.02 -36.11
CA ALA A 38 29.11 1.13 -36.65
C ALA A 38 28.50 2.48 -36.27
N HIS A 39 27.22 2.51 -35.90
CA HIS A 39 26.47 3.74 -35.62
C HIS A 39 25.79 3.77 -34.25
N LEU A 40 25.69 2.62 -33.56
CA LEU A 40 24.98 2.45 -32.29
C LEU A 40 25.85 1.69 -31.29
N GLY A 41 25.58 1.88 -30.00
CA GLY A 41 26.18 1.05 -28.95
C GLY A 41 25.85 -0.43 -29.15
N ARG A 42 26.76 -1.33 -28.73
CA ARG A 42 26.64 -2.79 -28.93
C ARG A 42 25.27 -3.34 -28.48
N ASP A 43 24.74 -2.85 -27.37
CA ASP A 43 23.43 -3.29 -26.87
C ASP A 43 22.26 -2.75 -27.71
N GLU A 44 22.33 -1.50 -28.16
CA GLU A 44 21.30 -0.89 -29.00
C GLU A 44 21.24 -1.51 -30.39
N ALA A 45 22.40 -1.83 -30.99
CA ALA A 45 22.49 -2.53 -32.27
C ALA A 45 21.81 -3.91 -32.23
N VAL A 46 21.93 -4.62 -31.10
CA VAL A 46 21.25 -5.91 -30.88
C VAL A 46 19.75 -5.73 -30.72
N LEU A 47 19.27 -4.72 -30.00
CA LEU A 47 17.82 -4.46 -29.87
C LEU A 47 17.18 -4.08 -31.20
N VAL A 48 17.80 -3.18 -31.95
CA VAL A 48 17.27 -2.69 -33.23
C VAL A 48 17.25 -3.80 -34.27
N SER A 49 18.29 -4.65 -34.32
CA SER A 49 18.31 -5.79 -35.23
C SER A 49 17.23 -6.83 -34.90
N LEU A 50 16.95 -7.08 -33.62
CA LEU A 50 15.86 -7.96 -33.20
C LEU A 50 14.49 -7.34 -33.48
N TYR A 51 14.30 -6.04 -33.21
CA TYR A 51 13.06 -5.32 -33.50
C TYR A 51 12.73 -5.32 -35.00
N ARG A 52 13.73 -5.09 -35.87
CA ARG A 52 13.58 -5.12 -37.33
C ARG A 52 13.11 -6.50 -37.85
N ARG A 53 13.35 -7.57 -37.09
CA ARG A 53 12.95 -8.95 -37.41
C ARG A 53 11.61 -9.35 -36.79
N GLY A 54 10.86 -8.38 -36.27
CA GLY A 54 9.55 -8.62 -35.69
C GLY A 54 9.59 -9.17 -34.27
N ALA A 55 10.75 -9.13 -33.58
CA ALA A 55 10.78 -9.42 -32.15
C ALA A 55 9.98 -8.34 -31.42
N ARG A 56 8.74 -8.68 -31.05
CA ARG A 56 7.92 -7.86 -30.17
C ARG A 56 8.29 -8.22 -28.74
N PHE A 57 9.13 -7.39 -28.14
CA PHE A 57 9.42 -7.48 -26.71
C PHE A 57 8.21 -6.95 -25.95
N GLU A 58 7.27 -7.84 -25.61
CA GLU A 58 6.38 -7.55 -24.51
C GLU A 58 7.23 -7.51 -23.25
N LEU A 59 7.27 -6.34 -22.58
CA LEU A 59 7.70 -6.27 -21.19
C LEU A 59 6.92 -7.34 -20.47
N ILE A 60 7.61 -8.38 -19.99
CA ILE A 60 7.00 -9.52 -19.27
C ILE A 60 6.03 -8.89 -18.28
N SER A 61 4.73 -8.99 -18.57
CA SER A 61 3.69 -8.48 -17.69
C SER A 61 3.97 -9.18 -16.37
N GLN A 62 4.35 -8.40 -15.36
CA GLN A 62 4.72 -8.92 -14.05
C GLN A 62 3.61 -9.87 -13.64
N ARG A 63 3.89 -11.19 -13.70
CA ARG A 63 2.85 -12.22 -13.56
C ARG A 63 2.19 -11.97 -12.21
N THR A 64 0.98 -11.44 -12.23
CA THR A 64 0.14 -11.23 -11.05
C THR A 64 -0.24 -12.61 -10.55
N SER A 65 0.70 -13.23 -9.83
CA SER A 65 0.49 -14.55 -9.27
C SER A 65 -0.63 -14.42 -8.24
N PRO A 66 -1.68 -15.26 -8.28
CA PRO A 66 -2.72 -15.28 -7.27
C PRO A 66 -2.14 -15.46 -5.85
N ALA A 67 -0.96 -16.09 -5.75
CA ALA A 67 -0.21 -16.22 -4.51
C ALA A 67 0.25 -14.87 -3.90
N LEU A 68 0.46 -13.82 -4.72
CA LEU A 68 0.86 -12.50 -4.23
C LEU A 68 -0.32 -11.78 -3.57
N HIS A 69 -1.51 -11.85 -4.17
CA HIS A 69 -2.74 -11.34 -3.56
C HIS A 69 -3.08 -12.07 -2.25
N ALA A 70 -2.97 -13.40 -2.24
CA ALA A 70 -3.20 -14.19 -1.02
C ALA A 70 -2.24 -13.81 0.12
N LYS A 71 -0.96 -13.57 -0.20
CA LYS A 71 0.03 -13.11 0.79
C LYS A 71 -0.31 -11.73 1.36
N VAL A 72 -0.74 -10.79 0.53
CA VAL A 72 -1.12 -9.44 1.01
C VAL A 72 -2.37 -9.50 1.86
N PHE A 73 -3.36 -10.28 1.45
CA PHE A 73 -4.58 -10.46 2.23
C PHE A 73 -4.28 -11.09 3.59
N LEU A 74 -3.39 -12.09 3.64
CA LEU A 74 -2.88 -12.66 4.88
C LEU A 74 -2.18 -11.60 5.76
N LEU A 75 -1.30 -10.77 5.18
CA LEU A 75 -0.62 -9.70 5.91
C LEU A 75 -1.61 -8.67 6.46
N LEU A 76 -2.64 -8.29 5.70
CA LEU A 76 -3.70 -7.39 6.16
C LEU A 76 -4.50 -8.01 7.31
N ILE A 77 -4.84 -9.30 7.23
CA ILE A 77 -5.53 -10.00 8.33
C ILE A 77 -4.66 -10.05 9.59
N ILE A 78 -3.38 -10.38 9.45
CA ILE A 78 -2.45 -10.42 10.59
C ILE A 78 -2.31 -9.02 11.20
N GLN A 79 -2.15 -7.99 10.37
CA GLN A 79 -2.04 -6.61 10.84
C GLN A 79 -3.33 -6.16 11.54
N PHE A 80 -4.50 -6.50 11.00
CA PHE A 80 -5.80 -6.23 11.62
C PHE A 80 -5.94 -6.95 12.96
N ALA A 81 -5.56 -8.22 13.03
CA ALA A 81 -5.60 -9.00 14.26
C ALA A 81 -4.69 -8.39 15.33
N ILE A 82 -3.46 -7.99 14.97
CA ILE A 82 -2.52 -7.35 15.90
C ILE A 82 -3.02 -5.98 16.36
N SER A 83 -3.55 -5.18 15.44
CA SER A 83 -4.20 -3.90 15.74
C SER A 83 -5.36 -4.04 16.74
N ARG A 84 -6.05 -5.19 16.73
CA ARG A 84 -7.14 -5.51 17.65
C ARG A 84 -6.69 -6.04 19.02
N ILE A 85 -5.42 -6.39 19.19
CA ILE A 85 -4.93 -6.91 20.47
C ILE A 85 -5.12 -5.89 21.61
N PRO A 86 -4.73 -4.61 21.48
CA PRO A 86 -4.96 -3.62 22.53
C PRO A 86 -6.44 -3.43 22.88
N ALA A 87 -7.32 -3.66 21.90
CA ALA A 87 -8.76 -3.57 22.06
C ALA A 87 -9.33 -4.70 22.93
N LEU A 88 -8.79 -5.91 22.78
CA LEU A 88 -9.18 -7.10 23.54
C LEU A 88 -8.74 -7.03 25.01
N PHE A 89 -7.67 -6.29 25.32
CA PHE A 89 -7.17 -6.12 26.68
C PHE A 89 -7.84 -4.99 27.47
N GLY A 90 -8.85 -4.31 26.92
CA GLY A 90 -9.65 -3.32 27.66
C GLY A 90 -8.93 -2.01 27.99
N LEU A 91 -7.84 -1.68 27.28
CA LEU A 91 -7.04 -0.47 27.52
C LEU A 91 -7.73 0.85 27.08
N PHE A 92 -8.95 0.79 26.54
CA PHE A 92 -9.68 1.94 25.99
C PHE A 92 -10.18 2.96 27.01
N ASN A 93 -10.28 2.60 28.29
CA ASN A 93 -10.83 3.48 29.33
C ASN A 93 -9.81 4.44 29.95
N SER A 94 -8.62 4.60 29.35
CA SER A 94 -7.61 5.53 29.83
C SER A 94 -7.32 6.60 28.79
N ASP A 95 -7.28 7.87 29.22
CA ASP A 95 -6.86 9.02 28.38
C ASP A 95 -5.45 8.82 27.79
N ALA A 96 -4.67 7.92 28.38
CA ALA A 96 -3.35 7.49 27.93
C ALA A 96 -3.38 6.51 26.73
N PHE A 97 -4.51 5.96 26.30
CA PHE A 97 -4.50 4.99 25.20
C PHE A 97 -4.09 5.61 23.86
N PHE A 98 -4.70 6.74 23.51
CA PHE A 98 -4.54 7.37 22.20
C PHE A 98 -3.10 7.82 21.92
N PRO A 99 -2.40 8.48 22.86
CA PRO A 99 -0.99 8.84 22.68
C PRO A 99 -0.11 7.61 22.44
N TYR A 100 -0.22 6.58 23.29
CA TYR A 100 0.64 5.39 23.21
C TYR A 100 0.37 4.57 21.94
N PHE A 101 -0.88 4.56 21.46
CA PHE A 101 -1.22 3.97 20.17
C PHE A 101 -0.57 4.73 19.02
N LEU A 102 -0.62 6.07 19.03
CA LEU A 102 0.01 6.91 18.00
C LEU A 102 1.52 6.68 17.90
N LEU A 103 2.20 6.53 19.04
CA LEU A 103 3.63 6.23 19.11
C LEU A 103 3.96 4.88 18.46
N ASN A 104 3.16 3.85 18.76
CA ASN A 104 3.37 2.50 18.26
C ASN A 104 2.82 2.24 16.85
N LEU A 105 2.04 3.16 16.29
CA LEU A 105 1.48 3.06 14.94
C LEU A 105 2.56 2.84 13.88
N SER A 106 3.69 3.54 14.01
CA SER A 106 4.84 3.37 13.10
C SER A 106 5.37 1.93 13.12
N PHE A 107 5.57 1.38 14.32
CA PHE A 107 6.03 -0.01 14.48
C PHE A 107 5.01 -1.04 13.99
N LEU A 108 3.73 -0.69 13.91
CA LEU A 108 2.70 -1.55 13.35
C LEU A 108 2.65 -1.51 11.82
N VAL A 109 3.01 -0.40 11.17
CA VAL A 109 2.91 -0.24 9.71
C VAL A 109 4.19 -0.67 8.98
N PHE A 110 5.35 -0.18 9.43
CA PHE A 110 6.61 -0.38 8.71
C PHE A 110 7.09 -1.83 8.55
N PRO A 111 6.93 -2.77 9.52
CA PRO A 111 7.41 -4.14 9.32
C PRO A 111 6.62 -4.85 8.22
N PHE A 112 5.30 -4.63 8.14
CA PHE A 112 4.47 -5.21 7.08
C PHE A 112 4.83 -4.64 5.71
N MET A 113 5.08 -3.34 5.66
CA MET A 113 5.54 -2.68 4.44
C MET A 113 6.89 -3.22 3.95
N ALA A 114 7.84 -3.43 4.88
CA ALA A 114 9.15 -4.00 4.58
C ALA A 114 9.06 -5.45 4.07
N VAL A 115 8.19 -6.28 4.68
CA VAL A 115 7.93 -7.65 4.22
C VAL A 115 7.38 -7.65 2.80
N TYR A 116 6.40 -6.78 2.52
CA TYR A 116 5.82 -6.66 1.18
C TYR A 116 6.86 -6.24 0.14
N LEU A 117 7.65 -5.21 0.45
CA LEU A 117 8.63 -4.63 -0.48
C LEU A 117 9.84 -5.56 -0.72
N SER A 118 10.24 -6.34 0.29
CA SER A 118 11.32 -7.33 0.17
C SER A 118 10.93 -8.50 -0.77
N GLY A 119 9.66 -8.88 -0.80
CA GLY A 119 9.11 -9.94 -1.65
C GLY A 119 9.52 -11.38 -1.26
N SER A 120 10.72 -11.56 -0.71
CA SER A 120 11.22 -12.82 -0.14
C SER A 120 11.84 -12.61 1.25
N TRP A 121 11.85 -13.69 2.04
CA TRP A 121 12.54 -13.74 3.33
C TRP A 121 14.06 -13.73 3.12
N ASN A 122 14.65 -12.53 3.17
CA ASN A 122 16.08 -12.33 2.99
C ASN A 122 16.76 -11.96 4.32
N LYS A 123 18.07 -12.24 4.45
CA LYS A 123 18.86 -11.86 5.64
C LYS A 123 18.82 -10.35 5.93
N GLN A 124 18.59 -9.53 4.91
CA GLN A 124 18.42 -8.08 5.04
C GLN A 124 17.09 -7.71 5.71
N LEU A 125 15.99 -8.38 5.35
CA LEU A 125 14.68 -8.20 5.97
C LEU A 125 14.72 -8.61 7.45
N ILE A 126 15.36 -9.73 7.77
CA ILE A 126 15.48 -10.21 9.15
C ILE A 126 16.25 -9.21 10.01
N ARG A 127 17.37 -8.67 9.50
CA ARG A 127 18.13 -7.61 10.21
C ARG A 127 17.30 -6.34 10.40
N TYR A 128 16.55 -5.93 9.38
CA TYR A 128 15.67 -4.76 9.45
C TYR A 128 14.58 -4.95 10.53
N LEU A 129 13.89 -6.08 10.51
CA LEU A 129 12.85 -6.41 11.50
C LEU A 129 13.45 -6.49 12.92
N GLY A 130 14.64 -7.08 13.07
CA GLY A 130 15.34 -7.14 14.35
C GLY A 130 15.72 -5.76 14.89
N MET A 131 16.22 -4.86 14.03
CA MET A 131 16.53 -3.48 14.42
C MET A 131 15.27 -2.70 14.78
N LEU A 132 14.20 -2.85 14.00
CA LEU A 132 12.92 -2.20 14.26
C LEU A 132 12.30 -2.70 15.58
N ALA A 133 12.39 -4.00 15.87
CA ALA A 133 11.95 -4.58 17.13
C ALA A 133 12.78 -4.08 18.32
N LEU A 134 14.11 -3.99 18.18
CA LEU A 134 14.98 -3.41 19.20
C LEU A 134 14.61 -1.95 19.48
N LEU A 135 14.38 -1.15 18.43
CA LEU A 135 13.97 0.25 18.57
C LEU A 135 12.62 0.36 19.28
N CYS A 136 11.67 -0.52 18.94
CA CYS A 136 10.37 -0.59 19.61
C CYS A 136 10.52 -0.87 21.12
N VAL A 137 11.37 -1.84 21.49
CA VAL A 137 11.64 -2.16 22.90
C VAL A 137 12.28 -0.97 23.61
N ILE A 138 13.27 -0.31 23.01
CA ILE A 138 13.94 0.85 23.62
C ILE A 138 12.94 1.99 23.85
N VAL A 139 12.16 2.35 22.84
CA VAL A 139 11.19 3.45 22.91
C VAL A 139 10.12 3.15 23.98
N ASN A 140 9.56 1.94 23.99
CA ASN A 140 8.55 1.56 24.98
C ASN A 140 9.14 1.42 26.40
N ALA A 141 10.38 0.92 26.55
CA ALA A 141 11.05 0.84 27.84
C ALA A 141 11.39 2.23 28.42
N GLN A 142 11.79 3.17 27.58
CA GLN A 142 12.02 4.56 27.97
C GLN A 142 10.73 5.24 28.43
N GLN A 143 9.60 4.95 27.77
CA GLN A 143 8.29 5.46 28.13
C GLN A 143 7.75 4.82 29.42
N ALA A 144 7.95 3.51 29.60
CA ALA A 144 7.51 2.79 30.80
C ALA A 144 8.32 3.16 32.07
N ASN A 145 9.60 3.53 31.92
CA ASN A 145 10.49 3.83 33.03
C ASN A 145 10.41 5.30 33.53
N LYS A 146 9.67 6.18 32.83
CA LYS A 146 9.51 7.59 33.24
C LYS A 146 8.09 7.88 33.70
N ALA A 147 7.94 8.19 34.99
CA ALA A 147 6.68 8.61 35.62
C ALA A 147 6.18 9.98 35.13
N VAL A 148 7.05 10.79 34.50
CA VAL A 148 6.68 12.05 33.82
C VAL A 148 7.55 12.14 32.57
N VAL A 149 6.94 11.89 31.41
CA VAL A 149 7.55 12.19 30.11
C VAL A 149 7.15 13.63 29.80
N GLU A 150 8.13 14.53 29.67
CA GLU A 150 7.83 15.88 29.16
C GLU A 150 7.12 15.74 27.81
N GLU A 151 5.96 16.38 27.68
CA GLU A 151 5.09 16.25 26.49
C GLU A 151 5.85 16.54 25.19
N THR A 152 6.83 17.44 25.25
CA THR A 152 7.73 17.79 24.14
C THR A 152 8.52 16.60 23.61
N THR A 153 9.12 15.78 24.48
CA THR A 153 9.91 14.61 24.04
C THR A 153 9.02 13.55 23.41
N PHE A 154 7.81 13.39 23.95
CA PHE A 154 6.81 12.45 23.45
C PHE A 154 6.29 12.84 22.05
N ILE A 155 5.92 14.11 21.87
CA ILE A 155 5.47 14.65 20.58
C ILE A 155 6.60 14.56 19.54
N LEU A 156 7.83 14.94 19.90
CA LEU A 156 8.97 14.82 18.98
C LEU A 156 9.22 13.38 18.55
N SER A 157 9.18 12.43 19.47
CA SER A 157 9.36 11.00 19.15
C SER A 157 8.26 10.51 18.20
N THR A 158 7.01 10.87 18.48
CA THR A 158 5.85 10.49 17.66
C THR A 158 5.95 11.03 16.23
N LEU A 159 6.52 12.22 16.03
CA LEU A 159 6.74 12.79 14.69
C LEU A 159 7.96 12.19 13.97
N HIS A 160 9.02 11.85 14.69
CA HIS A 160 10.26 11.34 14.09
C HIS A 160 10.19 9.86 13.71
N LEU A 161 9.43 9.04 14.45
CA LEU A 161 9.29 7.60 14.17
C LEU A 161 8.72 7.31 12.76
N PRO A 162 7.63 7.95 12.30
CA PRO A 162 7.12 7.80 10.95
C PRO A 162 8.14 8.19 9.88
N LEU A 163 8.84 9.30 10.08
CA LEU A 163 9.82 9.80 9.13
C LEU A 163 11.01 8.83 8.99
N PHE A 164 11.49 8.31 10.12
CA PHE A 164 12.53 7.29 10.12
C PHE A 164 12.08 6.01 9.41
N GLY A 165 10.85 5.55 9.68
CA GLY A 165 10.29 4.39 9.02
C GLY A 165 10.19 4.56 7.50
N ILE A 166 9.71 5.71 7.04
CA ILE A 166 9.67 6.06 5.61
C ILE A 166 11.08 6.02 5.00
N LEU A 167 12.06 6.68 5.62
CA LEU A 167 13.43 6.70 5.10
C LEU A 167 14.05 5.30 5.06
N SER A 168 13.76 4.47 6.05
CA SER A 168 14.31 3.13 6.19
C SER A 168 13.82 2.16 5.10
N LEU A 169 12.64 2.40 4.51
CA LEU A 169 12.10 1.61 3.40
C LEU A 169 12.93 1.75 2.11
N ALA A 170 13.72 2.82 1.97
CA ALA A 170 14.60 3.04 0.83
C ALA A 170 15.60 1.90 0.63
N ILE A 171 15.94 1.18 1.70
CA ILE A 171 16.90 0.08 1.71
C ILE A 171 16.47 -1.06 0.77
N PHE A 172 15.16 -1.30 0.62
CA PHE A 172 14.59 -2.42 -0.15
C PHE A 172 14.46 -2.14 -1.66
N GLN A 173 14.77 -0.93 -2.12
CA GLN A 173 14.75 -0.60 -3.55
C GLN A 173 15.92 -1.30 -4.29
N LYS A 174 15.60 -1.98 -5.41
CA LYS A 174 16.50 -2.87 -6.17
C LYS A 174 17.35 -2.18 -7.25
N GLN A 175 17.40 -0.85 -7.27
CA GLN A 175 18.07 -0.12 -8.35
C GLN A 175 19.58 -0.02 -8.14
N GLU A 176 20.32 -0.15 -9.25
CA GLU A 176 21.79 -0.22 -9.27
C GLU A 176 22.45 1.12 -8.85
N THR A 177 21.90 2.25 -9.30
CA THR A 177 22.48 3.58 -9.02
C THR A 177 21.79 4.27 -7.84
N TYR A 178 22.57 4.88 -6.96
CA TYR A 178 22.08 5.60 -5.77
C TYR A 178 21.04 6.70 -6.10
N THR A 179 21.27 7.48 -7.17
CA THR A 179 20.36 8.55 -7.61
C THR A 179 19.02 8.01 -8.09
N GLN A 180 19.03 6.91 -8.83
CA GLN A 180 17.81 6.22 -9.25
C GLN A 180 17.07 5.67 -8.02
N LYS A 181 17.80 5.00 -7.12
CA LYS A 181 17.26 4.38 -5.90
C LYS A 181 16.52 5.39 -5.02
N LEU A 182 17.08 6.58 -4.83
CA LEU A 182 16.43 7.67 -4.10
C LEU A 182 15.21 8.21 -4.85
N GLY A 183 15.34 8.46 -6.16
CA GLY A 183 14.23 8.99 -6.97
C GLY A 183 13.02 8.06 -7.00
N SER A 184 13.24 6.75 -7.14
CA SER A 184 12.16 5.76 -7.08
C SER A 184 11.55 5.62 -5.69
N HIS A 185 12.36 5.70 -4.63
CA HIS A 185 11.87 5.70 -3.27
C HIS A 185 10.99 6.91 -2.97
N LEU A 186 11.47 8.12 -3.29
CA LEU A 186 10.72 9.37 -3.13
C LEU A 186 9.40 9.33 -3.89
N ARG A 187 9.42 8.82 -5.13
CA ARG A 187 8.21 8.62 -5.93
C ARG A 187 7.24 7.64 -5.26
N LEU A 188 7.72 6.48 -4.80
CA LEU A 188 6.90 5.49 -4.11
C LEU A 188 6.26 6.08 -2.86
N VAL A 189 7.06 6.74 -2.01
CA VAL A 189 6.58 7.37 -0.77
C VAL A 189 5.53 8.44 -1.07
N GLY A 190 5.77 9.29 -2.08
CA GLY A 190 4.81 10.33 -2.46
C GLY A 190 3.48 9.74 -2.96
N GLU A 191 3.54 8.71 -3.81
CA GLU A 191 2.36 8.03 -4.34
C GLU A 191 1.56 7.31 -3.23
N VAL A 192 2.26 6.60 -2.35
CA VAL A 192 1.66 5.91 -1.19
C VAL A 192 1.06 6.90 -0.22
N GLY A 193 1.77 7.98 0.09
CA GLY A 193 1.29 9.03 0.97
C GLY A 193 0.01 9.67 0.45
N LEU A 194 -0.03 10.00 -0.84
CA LEU A 194 -1.20 10.60 -1.48
C LEU A 194 -2.40 9.65 -1.47
N LEU A 195 -2.21 8.37 -1.83
CA LEU A 195 -3.30 7.40 -1.81
C LEU A 195 -3.78 7.08 -0.37
N THR A 196 -2.86 6.97 0.59
CA THR A 196 -3.18 6.80 2.01
C THR A 196 -3.99 8.00 2.52
N PHE A 197 -3.62 9.22 2.17
CA PHE A 197 -4.35 10.43 2.54
C PHE A 197 -5.77 10.43 1.96
N LEU A 198 -5.93 10.11 0.68
CA LEU A 198 -7.24 10.00 0.03
C LEU A 198 -8.12 8.93 0.68
N LEU A 199 -7.56 7.75 0.99
CA LEU A 199 -8.26 6.68 1.70
C LEU A 199 -8.68 7.12 3.11
N CYS A 200 -7.84 7.88 3.80
CA CYS A 200 -8.13 8.41 5.13
C CYS A 200 -9.30 9.39 5.08
N CYS A 201 -9.28 10.36 4.16
CA CYS A 201 -10.40 11.27 3.92
C CYS A 201 -11.68 10.52 3.60
N ALA A 202 -11.62 9.50 2.74
CA ALA A 202 -12.79 8.69 2.41
C ALA A 202 -13.37 7.99 3.66
N CYS A 203 -12.53 7.35 4.48
CA CYS A 203 -12.95 6.71 5.72
C CYS A 203 -13.56 7.71 6.72
N PHE A 204 -12.97 8.90 6.83
CA PHE A 204 -13.45 9.96 7.70
C PHE A 204 -14.82 10.49 7.26
N VAL A 205 -15.03 10.69 5.95
CA VAL A 205 -16.33 11.10 5.40
C VAL A 205 -17.41 10.04 5.65
N VAL A 206 -17.11 8.75 5.44
CA VAL A 206 -18.05 7.66 5.77
C VAL A 206 -18.38 7.66 7.26
N MET A 207 -17.36 7.81 8.11
CA MET A 207 -17.55 7.84 9.56
C MET A 207 -18.45 9.00 9.99
N LEU A 208 -18.15 10.23 9.54
CA LEU A 208 -18.96 11.40 9.87
C LEU A 208 -20.42 11.20 9.45
N LEU A 209 -20.63 10.73 8.22
CA LEU A 209 -21.97 10.45 7.72
C LEU A 209 -22.69 9.35 8.53
N ALA A 210 -21.98 8.28 8.91
CA ALA A 210 -22.56 7.23 9.73
C ALA A 210 -22.96 7.78 11.11
N VAL A 211 -22.10 8.57 11.76
CA VAL A 211 -22.41 9.16 13.06
C VAL A 211 -23.63 10.06 12.97
N THR A 212 -23.69 10.97 12.00
CA THR A 212 -24.83 11.89 11.87
C THR A 212 -26.15 11.16 11.58
N LEU A 213 -26.12 10.12 10.76
CA LEU A 213 -27.32 9.33 10.45
C LEU A 213 -27.82 8.54 11.65
N PHE A 214 -26.94 7.87 12.39
CA PHE A 214 -27.34 7.09 13.57
C PHE A 214 -27.74 7.98 14.75
N GLU A 215 -27.10 9.15 14.88
CA GLU A 215 -27.48 10.15 15.88
C GLU A 215 -28.89 10.72 15.60
N ALA A 216 -29.25 10.92 14.32
CA ALA A 216 -30.60 11.32 13.93
C ALA A 216 -31.69 10.33 14.36
N VAL A 217 -31.31 9.05 14.46
CA VAL A 217 -32.16 7.94 14.90
C VAL A 217 -32.10 7.78 16.43
N GLY A 218 -31.19 8.46 17.12
CA GLY A 218 -31.04 8.42 18.57
C GLY A 218 -30.03 7.39 19.08
N ILE A 219 -29.29 6.74 18.19
CA ILE A 219 -28.25 5.75 18.53
C ILE A 219 -26.88 6.43 18.55
N ARG A 220 -26.27 6.54 19.74
CA ARG A 220 -24.89 7.06 19.88
C ARG A 220 -23.86 5.99 19.54
N ILE A 221 -23.33 6.03 18.31
CA ILE A 221 -22.27 5.11 17.83
C ILE A 221 -20.88 5.73 17.75
N GLU A 222 -20.77 7.03 18.02
CA GLU A 222 -19.58 7.87 17.81
C GLU A 222 -18.30 7.21 18.36
N ASP A 223 -18.27 6.92 19.67
CA ASP A 223 -17.08 6.40 20.36
C ASP A 223 -16.64 5.04 19.80
N THR A 224 -17.61 4.19 19.46
CA THR A 224 -17.35 2.84 18.96
C THR A 224 -16.77 2.89 17.54
N VAL A 225 -17.37 3.70 16.67
CA VAL A 225 -16.92 3.84 15.27
C VAL A 225 -15.58 4.57 15.21
N ALA A 226 -15.40 5.63 15.99
CA ALA A 226 -14.14 6.38 16.08
C ALA A 226 -12.98 5.48 16.50
N THR A 227 -13.18 4.73 17.58
CA THR A 227 -12.17 3.80 18.11
C THR A 227 -11.87 2.69 17.12
N PHE A 228 -12.88 2.14 16.45
CA PHE A 228 -12.72 1.13 15.40
C PHE A 228 -11.88 1.67 14.24
N LEU A 229 -12.19 2.88 13.76
CA LEU A 229 -11.51 3.51 12.62
C LEU A 229 -10.03 3.75 12.93
N VAL A 230 -9.74 4.37 14.08
CA VAL A 230 -8.37 4.74 14.48
C VAL A 230 -7.52 3.50 14.72
N THR A 231 -8.05 2.53 15.47
CA THR A 231 -7.27 1.34 15.82
C THR A 231 -7.05 0.45 14.61
N SER A 232 -8.08 0.21 13.81
CA SER A 232 -8.09 -0.88 12.83
C SER A 232 -7.87 -0.42 11.41
N ILE A 233 -8.55 0.65 11.00
CA ILE A 233 -8.50 1.08 9.60
C ILE A 233 -7.21 1.86 9.35
N LEU A 234 -6.88 2.80 10.23
CA LEU A 234 -5.73 3.71 10.06
C LEU A 234 -4.38 3.00 9.81
N PRO A 235 -3.99 1.93 10.52
CA PRO A 235 -2.74 1.23 10.26
C PRO A 235 -2.78 0.41 8.95
N LEU A 236 -3.96 -0.04 8.52
CA LEU A 236 -4.13 -0.87 7.32
C LEU A 236 -3.99 -0.04 6.03
N LEU A 237 -4.32 1.25 6.08
CA LEU A 237 -4.34 2.15 4.91
C LEU A 237 -3.03 2.18 4.12
N PRO A 238 -1.85 2.42 4.75
CA PRO A 238 -0.59 2.49 4.00
C PRO A 238 -0.25 1.20 3.28
N LEU A 239 -0.46 0.04 3.92
CA LEU A 239 -0.20 -1.27 3.31
C LEU A 239 -1.11 -1.52 2.11
N LEU A 240 -2.40 -1.18 2.25
CA LEU A 240 -3.36 -1.27 1.16
C LEU A 240 -2.99 -0.33 0.01
N ALA A 241 -2.56 0.90 0.31
CA ALA A 241 -2.13 1.88 -0.68
C ALA A 241 -0.94 1.38 -1.50
N VAL A 242 0.08 0.81 -0.85
CA VAL A 242 1.21 0.19 -1.54
C VAL A 242 0.77 -0.95 -2.46
N HIS A 243 -0.16 -1.80 -2.01
CA HIS A 243 -0.68 -2.87 -2.85
C HIS A 243 -1.41 -2.32 -4.09
N LEU A 244 -2.30 -1.35 -3.92
CA LEU A 244 -3.05 -0.73 -5.02
C LEU A 244 -2.14 -0.09 -6.07
N ILE A 245 -1.10 0.63 -5.64
CA ILE A 245 -0.13 1.27 -6.53
C ILE A 245 0.63 0.23 -7.36
N THR A 246 1.04 -0.88 -6.73
CA THR A 246 1.73 -1.96 -7.45
C THR A 246 0.87 -2.69 -8.48
N LEU A 247 -0.46 -2.65 -8.34
CA LEU A 247 -1.38 -3.34 -9.26
C LEU A 247 -1.74 -2.50 -10.48
N GLN A 248 -2.09 -1.23 -10.26
CA GLN A 248 -2.74 -0.42 -11.30
C GLN A 248 -1.80 0.61 -11.94
N GLY A 249 -0.66 0.88 -11.30
CA GLY A 249 0.18 2.01 -11.68
C GLY A 249 -0.51 3.35 -11.40
N THR A 250 0.26 4.36 -11.05
CA THR A 250 -0.26 5.67 -10.65
C THR A 250 -0.48 6.56 -11.87
N LYS A 251 -1.72 6.65 -12.34
CA LYS A 251 -2.19 7.78 -13.15
C LYS A 251 -3.26 8.52 -12.35
N LEU A 252 -3.17 9.85 -12.21
CA LEU A 252 -4.08 10.65 -11.38
C LEU A 252 -5.57 10.36 -11.66
N GLY A 253 -5.95 10.19 -12.93
CA GLY A 253 -7.33 9.86 -13.32
C GLY A 253 -7.80 8.45 -12.93
N GLN A 254 -6.88 7.54 -12.59
CA GLN A 254 -7.22 6.23 -12.03
C GLN A 254 -7.46 6.31 -10.53
N LEU A 255 -6.84 7.26 -9.82
CA LEU A 255 -7.00 7.42 -8.36
C LEU A 255 -8.43 7.80 -7.99
N THR A 256 -9.06 8.71 -8.73
CA THR A 256 -10.47 9.10 -8.50
C THR A 256 -11.42 7.93 -8.76
N ARG A 257 -11.20 7.17 -9.84
CA ARG A 257 -11.98 5.96 -10.14
C ARG A 257 -11.78 4.86 -9.10
N LEU A 258 -10.54 4.66 -8.63
CA LEU A 258 -10.20 3.73 -7.55
C LEU A 258 -10.95 4.10 -6.27
N LEU A 259 -10.89 5.37 -5.88
CA LEU A 259 -11.51 5.84 -4.66
C LEU A 259 -13.03 5.68 -4.72
N ALA A 260 -13.66 6.06 -5.84
CA ALA A 260 -15.08 5.85 -6.06
C ALA A 260 -15.47 4.38 -6.00
N SER A 261 -14.69 3.50 -6.63
CA SER A 261 -14.94 2.04 -6.61
C SER A 261 -14.80 1.42 -5.23
N LEU A 262 -13.96 1.98 -4.35
CA LEU A 262 -13.79 1.48 -2.99
C LEU A 262 -14.86 2.06 -2.04
N PHE A 263 -15.23 3.32 -2.25
CA PHE A 263 -16.21 4.02 -1.41
C PHE A 263 -17.63 3.53 -1.65
N LEU A 264 -18.01 3.30 -2.91
CA LEU A 264 -19.38 2.92 -3.28
C LEU A 264 -19.89 1.65 -2.55
N PRO A 265 -19.15 0.53 -2.49
CA PRO A 265 -19.64 -0.66 -1.78
C PRO A 265 -19.70 -0.44 -0.27
N VAL A 266 -18.72 0.25 0.32
CA VAL A 266 -18.70 0.57 1.76
C VAL A 266 -19.90 1.43 2.14
N PHE A 267 -20.14 2.48 1.36
CA PHE A 267 -21.29 3.36 1.50
C PHE A 267 -22.61 2.59 1.36
N THR A 268 -22.70 1.70 0.38
CA THR A 268 -23.91 0.89 0.16
C THR A 268 -24.21 -0.02 1.35
N VAL A 269 -23.19 -0.69 1.90
CA VAL A 269 -23.34 -1.53 3.10
C VAL A 269 -23.75 -0.70 4.30
N MET A 270 -23.13 0.46 4.51
CA MET A 270 -23.49 1.38 5.59
C MET A 270 -24.95 1.84 5.48
N MET A 271 -25.39 2.25 4.28
CA MET A 271 -26.77 2.61 4.02
C MET A 271 -27.75 1.44 4.22
N LEU A 272 -27.35 0.21 3.87
CA LEU A 272 -28.16 -0.98 4.10
C LEU A 272 -28.34 -1.26 5.60
N ILE A 273 -27.27 -1.14 6.39
CA ILE A 273 -27.32 -1.30 7.86
C ILE A 273 -28.21 -0.22 8.47
N PHE A 274 -28.06 1.03 8.02
CA PHE A 274 -28.91 2.13 8.46
C PHE A 274 -30.39 1.90 8.14
N LEU A 275 -30.69 1.42 6.92
CA LEU A 275 -32.05 1.08 6.52
C LEU A 275 -32.63 -0.06 7.37
N ALA A 276 -31.81 -1.06 7.72
CA ALA A 276 -32.21 -2.13 8.62
C ALA A 276 -32.48 -1.59 10.05
N ALA A 277 -31.66 -0.66 10.55
CA ALA A 277 -31.87 -0.03 11.85
C ALA A 277 -33.19 0.75 11.88
N LEU A 278 -33.49 1.54 10.84
CA LEU A 278 -34.77 2.25 10.69
C LEU A 278 -35.97 1.29 10.69
N ALA A 279 -35.86 0.15 10.01
CA ALA A 279 -36.93 -0.85 9.97
C ALA A 279 -37.20 -1.51 11.33
N LEU A 280 -36.18 -1.63 12.19
CA LEU A 280 -36.28 -2.24 13.52
C LEU A 280 -36.84 -1.28 14.57
N GLU A 281 -36.46 0.00 14.53
CA GLU A 281 -36.88 0.98 15.54
C GLU A 281 -38.29 1.53 15.31
N GLY A 282 -38.82 1.44 14.09
CA GLY A 282 -40.26 1.59 13.81
C GLY A 282 -40.91 2.91 14.22
N ILE A 283 -40.17 3.99 14.52
CA ILE A 283 -40.73 5.23 15.08
C ILE A 283 -40.05 6.49 14.53
N GLU A 284 -40.90 7.52 14.40
CA GLU A 284 -40.71 8.93 14.03
C GLU A 284 -39.28 9.47 14.21
N ILE A 285 -38.67 9.83 13.07
CA ILE A 285 -37.43 10.64 13.00
C ILE A 285 -37.61 11.79 13.97
N LYS A 286 -36.80 11.81 15.03
CA LYS A 286 -36.83 12.85 16.05
C LYS A 286 -36.75 14.19 15.31
N GLN A 287 -37.83 14.96 15.33
CA GLN A 287 -37.87 16.32 14.77
C GLN A 287 -37.01 17.24 15.65
N ASP A 288 -35.72 16.93 15.78
CA ASP A 288 -34.76 17.82 16.35
C ASP A 288 -34.52 18.90 15.30
N ARG A 289 -35.07 20.09 15.56
CA ARG A 289 -34.93 21.31 14.74
C ARG A 289 -33.48 21.58 14.33
N THR A 290 -32.52 21.07 15.08
CA THR A 290 -31.08 21.08 14.81
C THR A 290 -30.68 20.36 13.52
N LEU A 291 -31.38 19.29 13.11
CA LEU A 291 -31.05 18.53 11.89
C LEU A 291 -31.49 19.27 10.61
N LEU A 292 -32.61 19.99 10.67
CA LEU A 292 -33.05 20.91 9.61
C LEU A 292 -32.06 22.09 9.44
N LEU A 293 -31.51 22.60 10.54
CA LEU A 293 -30.49 23.67 10.52
C LEU A 293 -29.13 23.20 10.00
N ALA A 294 -28.77 21.93 10.19
CA ALA A 294 -27.50 21.37 9.71
C ALA A 294 -27.50 21.01 8.22
N ILE A 295 -28.67 20.76 7.62
CA ILE A 295 -28.83 20.50 6.18
C ILE A 295 -28.94 21.81 5.37
N ASP A 296 -29.39 22.89 6.00
CA ASP A 296 -29.55 24.22 5.38
C ASP A 296 -28.26 25.07 5.38
N LEU A 297 -27.19 24.60 6.04
CA LEU A 297 -25.88 25.27 6.10
C LEU A 297 -24.89 24.66 5.10
#